data_AF-A0A0Q8E1A7-F1
#
_entry.id   AF-A0A0Q8E1A7-F1
#
_cell.length_a   1.000
_cell.length_b   1.000
_cell.length_c   1.000
_cell.angle_alpha   90.00
_cell.angle_beta   90.00
_cell.angle_gamma   90.00
#
_symmetry.space_group_name_H-M   'P 1'
#
loop_
_entity.id
_entity.type
_entity.pdbx_description
1 polymer ?
#
loop_
_entity_poly.entity_id
_entity_poly.type
_entity_poly.pdbx_seq_one_letter_code
_entity_poly.pdbx_strand_id
1 'polypeptide(L)'
;MQIATGTNFLGMPVSGDITQGSSRTEQKPLEELSPLFQALVDDPTIVEFGWRQYTPYFNDGDTCDFSVHGLWVKTTVEQELEDSGTEEFEVYDLEADYHPSLGAVNGHWEGEWSNRSYVRDSYEGPDEARYDRCQDLDRALQSGAFETVLLDTFGDHAMVTVRKAGIEVEFYDHD
;
A
#
# COMPACT_ATOMS: atom_id res chain seq x y z
N MET A 1 7.26 -38.80 25.25
CA MET A 1 7.27 -37.65 26.17
C MET A 1 7.81 -36.48 25.38
N GLN A 2 6.95 -35.57 24.95
CA GLN A 2 7.27 -34.48 24.02
C GLN A 2 7.44 -33.21 24.86
N ILE A 3 8.61 -32.58 24.80
CA ILE A 3 8.91 -31.41 25.64
C ILE A 3 8.34 -30.19 24.93
N ALA A 4 7.33 -29.55 25.52
CA ALA A 4 6.84 -28.26 25.09
C ALA A 4 7.92 -27.21 25.38
N THR A 5 8.48 -26.60 24.34
CA THR A 5 9.41 -25.46 24.46
C THR A 5 8.62 -24.21 24.85
N GLY A 6 8.48 -23.96 26.15
CA GLY A 6 7.81 -22.77 26.67
C GLY A 6 8.67 -21.51 26.53
N THR A 7 8.09 -20.44 26.00
CA THR A 7 8.68 -19.10 25.98
C THR A 7 9.05 -18.69 27.41
N ASN A 8 10.24 -18.11 27.59
CA ASN A 8 10.72 -17.62 28.88
C ASN A 8 11.03 -16.13 28.79
N PHE A 9 10.59 -15.35 29.77
CA PHE A 9 10.93 -13.94 29.92
C PHE A 9 11.58 -13.73 31.29
N LEU A 10 12.82 -13.22 31.32
CA LEU A 10 13.60 -13.04 32.55
C LEU A 10 13.76 -14.32 33.41
N GLY A 11 13.83 -15.49 32.76
CA GLY A 11 13.92 -16.78 33.46
C GLY A 11 12.61 -17.26 34.09
N MET A 12 11.50 -16.60 33.78
CA MET A 12 10.15 -17.02 34.17
C MET A 12 9.43 -17.68 32.99
N PRO A 13 8.81 -18.86 33.18
CA PRO A 13 8.07 -19.52 32.11
C PRO A 13 6.78 -18.74 31.83
N VAL A 14 6.53 -18.48 30.55
CA VAL A 14 5.27 -17.92 30.07
C VAL A 14 4.26 -19.06 29.92
N SER A 15 3.10 -18.94 30.56
CA SER A 15 2.02 -19.96 30.55
C SER A 15 0.68 -19.35 30.17
N GLY A 16 -0.13 -20.08 29.39
CA GLY A 16 -1.45 -19.67 28.91
C GLY A 16 -1.62 -19.93 27.41
N ASP A 17 -2.82 -19.70 26.87
CA ASP A 17 -3.04 -19.62 25.42
C ASP A 17 -2.39 -18.31 24.93
N ILE A 18 -1.14 -18.39 24.47
CA ILE A 18 -0.40 -17.25 23.96
C ILE A 18 -0.55 -17.15 22.44
N THR A 19 -1.05 -16.00 21.96
CA THR A 19 -0.97 -15.63 20.55
C THR A 19 0.46 -15.19 20.27
N GLN A 20 1.15 -15.88 19.35
CA GLN A 20 2.45 -15.41 18.86
C GLN A 20 2.19 -14.21 17.94
N GLY A 21 2.96 -13.12 18.12
CA GLY A 21 2.88 -11.96 17.24
C GLY A 21 3.12 -12.40 15.80
N SER A 22 2.20 -12.09 14.89
CA SER A 22 2.28 -12.46 13.50
C SER A 22 2.68 -11.28 12.64
N SER A 23 3.92 -10.81 12.70
CA SER A 23 4.50 -10.34 11.45
C SER A 23 4.73 -11.60 10.60
N ARG A 24 3.73 -11.94 9.76
CA ARG A 24 3.81 -13.11 8.87
C ARG A 24 4.96 -12.98 7.86
N THR A 25 5.45 -11.75 7.68
CA THR A 25 6.50 -11.36 6.74
C THR A 25 7.68 -10.73 7.49
N GLU A 26 8.90 -11.06 7.05
CA GLU A 26 10.14 -10.42 7.55
C GLU A 26 10.06 -8.90 7.35
N GLN A 27 10.25 -8.16 8.43
CA GLN A 27 10.22 -6.70 8.41
C GLN A 27 11.54 -6.14 7.87
N LYS A 28 11.42 -5.16 7.00
CA LYS A 28 12.51 -4.52 6.28
C LYS A 28 12.70 -3.07 6.72
N PRO A 29 13.93 -2.53 6.61
CA PRO A 29 14.22 -1.15 6.93
C PRO A 29 13.57 -0.19 5.91
N LEU A 30 13.19 1.02 6.35
CA LEU A 30 12.52 2.03 5.52
C LEU A 30 13.36 2.43 4.30
N GLU A 31 14.68 2.37 4.43
CA GLU A 31 15.65 2.71 3.39
C GLU A 31 15.50 1.82 2.13
N GLU A 32 14.97 0.60 2.26
CA GLU A 32 14.68 -0.25 1.09
C GLU A 32 13.52 0.28 0.23
N LEU A 33 12.64 1.14 0.76
CA LEU A 33 11.61 1.84 -0.02
C LEU A 33 12.15 3.08 -0.75
N SER A 34 13.29 3.63 -0.32
CA SER A 34 13.86 4.87 -0.88
C SER A 34 14.02 4.86 -2.41
N PRO A 35 14.57 3.81 -3.07
CA PRO A 35 14.69 3.81 -4.52
C PRO A 35 13.33 3.81 -5.24
N LEU A 36 12.29 3.19 -4.66
CA LEU A 36 10.94 3.18 -5.22
C LEU A 36 10.29 4.56 -5.08
N PHE A 37 10.44 5.21 -3.93
CA PHE A 37 9.98 6.58 -3.73
C PHE A 37 10.69 7.55 -4.68
N GLN A 38 12.01 7.46 -4.78
CA GLN A 38 12.81 8.33 -5.64
C GLN A 38 12.44 8.16 -7.13
N ALA A 39 12.14 6.93 -7.56
CA ALA A 39 11.67 6.64 -8.91
C ALA A 39 10.40 7.40 -9.31
N LEU A 40 9.48 7.62 -8.37
CA LEU A 40 8.26 8.40 -8.60
C LEU A 40 8.53 9.91 -8.42
N VAL A 41 9.30 10.30 -7.40
CA VAL A 41 9.66 11.70 -7.14
C VAL A 41 10.45 12.30 -8.31
N ASP A 42 11.32 11.55 -8.97
CA ASP A 42 12.11 12.03 -10.10
C ASP A 42 11.34 12.04 -11.42
N ASP A 43 10.18 11.37 -11.49
CA ASP A 43 9.35 11.38 -12.68
C ASP A 43 8.73 12.78 -12.88
N PRO A 44 8.98 13.46 -14.00
CA PRO A 44 8.43 14.80 -14.24
C PRO A 44 6.91 14.81 -14.44
N THR A 45 6.30 13.67 -14.78
CA THR A 45 4.85 13.53 -14.97
C THR A 45 4.11 13.30 -13.66
N ILE A 46 4.78 12.80 -12.62
CA ILE A 46 4.16 12.60 -11.30
C ILE A 46 4.29 13.89 -10.51
N VAL A 47 3.14 14.40 -10.06
CA VAL A 47 3.03 15.64 -9.27
C VAL A 47 3.11 15.30 -7.79
N GLU A 48 2.34 14.30 -7.37
CA GLU A 48 2.28 13.78 -6.01
C GLU A 48 1.72 12.35 -6.02
N PHE A 49 1.94 11.63 -4.94
CA PHE A 49 1.38 10.30 -4.72
C PHE A 49 1.25 10.06 -3.21
N GLY A 50 0.47 9.07 -2.83
CA GLY A 50 0.25 8.78 -1.42
C GLY A 50 -0.45 7.46 -1.18
N TRP A 51 -0.70 7.15 0.08
CA TRP A 51 -1.40 5.93 0.50
C TRP A 51 -2.11 6.15 1.83
N ARG A 52 -2.94 5.16 2.20
CA ARG A 52 -3.59 5.12 3.51
C ARG A 52 -3.00 3.99 4.33
N GLN A 53 -2.87 4.22 5.63
CA GLN A 53 -2.44 3.19 6.55
C GLN A 53 -3.28 3.24 7.82
N TYR A 54 -3.80 2.08 8.22
CA TYR A 54 -4.67 1.98 9.39
C TYR A 54 -4.73 0.56 9.97
N THR A 55 -4.98 0.48 11.28
CA THR A 55 -5.47 -0.72 11.96
C THR A 55 -6.99 -0.66 12.05
N PRO A 56 -7.77 -1.58 11.43
CA PRO A 56 -9.23 -1.52 11.48
C PRO A 56 -9.78 -1.59 12.92
N TYR A 57 -10.74 -0.73 13.27
CA TYR A 57 -11.40 -0.75 14.60
C TYR A 57 -12.34 -1.95 14.78
N PHE A 58 -13.02 -2.39 13.72
CA PHE A 58 -13.85 -3.58 13.69
C PHE A 58 -13.34 -4.54 12.63
N ASN A 59 -13.00 -5.75 13.07
CA ASN A 59 -12.82 -6.92 12.23
C ASN A 59 -13.91 -7.94 12.64
N ASP A 60 -14.36 -8.82 11.74
CA ASP A 60 -15.50 -9.75 11.91
C ASP A 60 -15.28 -10.87 12.97
N GLY A 61 -14.43 -10.60 13.97
CA GLY A 61 -13.96 -11.54 14.99
C GLY A 61 -12.48 -11.92 14.85
N ASP A 62 -11.80 -11.46 13.80
CA ASP A 62 -10.37 -11.68 13.57
C ASP A 62 -9.50 -10.59 14.24
N THR A 63 -8.19 -10.83 14.30
CA THR A 63 -7.24 -9.85 14.87
C THR A 63 -7.20 -8.60 13.99
N CYS A 64 -7.23 -7.43 14.61
CA CYS A 64 -7.03 -6.17 13.90
C CYS A 64 -5.53 -6.00 13.65
N ASP A 65 -5.11 -6.11 12.39
CA ASP A 65 -3.72 -5.94 11.98
C ASP A 65 -3.58 -4.62 11.22
N PHE A 66 -2.48 -3.91 11.50
CA PHE A 66 -2.10 -2.72 10.74
C PHE A 66 -1.88 -3.10 9.27
N SER A 67 -2.31 -2.24 8.36
CA SER A 67 -2.15 -2.47 6.92
C SER A 67 -2.01 -1.16 6.16
N VAL A 68 -1.44 -1.26 4.96
CA VAL A 68 -1.29 -0.16 4.00
C VAL A 68 -2.10 -0.48 2.77
N HIS A 69 -2.86 0.50 2.28
CA HIS A 69 -3.75 0.33 1.14
C HIS A 69 -3.82 1.57 0.25
N GLY A 70 -4.16 1.34 -1.01
CA GLY A 70 -4.56 2.36 -1.96
C GLY A 70 -3.44 3.35 -2.26
N LEU A 71 -2.35 2.87 -2.89
CA LEU A 71 -1.42 3.79 -3.53
C LEU A 71 -2.21 4.59 -4.57
N TRP A 72 -2.25 5.90 -4.38
CA TRP A 72 -2.83 6.83 -5.33
C TRP A 72 -1.72 7.71 -5.90
N VAL A 73 -1.90 8.13 -7.15
CA VAL A 73 -0.93 8.95 -7.88
C VAL A 73 -1.68 10.10 -8.54
N LYS A 74 -1.08 11.28 -8.59
CA LYS A 74 -1.60 12.40 -9.36
C LYS A 74 -0.55 12.78 -10.39
N THR A 75 -0.95 12.83 -11.66
CA THR A 75 -0.05 13.25 -12.73
C THR A 75 -0.29 14.70 -13.13
N THR A 76 0.55 15.20 -14.04
CA THR A 76 0.35 16.50 -14.67
C THR A 76 -0.99 16.60 -15.40
N VAL A 77 -1.56 15.49 -15.88
CA VAL A 77 -2.87 15.51 -16.57
C VAL A 77 -3.98 15.88 -15.58
N GLU A 78 -4.03 15.22 -14.43
CA GLU A 78 -5.04 15.52 -13.40
C GLU A 78 -4.82 16.93 -12.82
N GLN A 79 -3.56 17.34 -12.61
CA GLN A 79 -3.26 18.71 -12.18
C GLN A 79 -3.76 19.77 -13.18
N GLU A 80 -3.56 19.54 -14.48
CA GLU A 80 -4.02 20.48 -15.52
C GLU A 80 -5.55 20.59 -15.57
N LEU A 81 -6.27 19.47 -15.38
CA LEU A 81 -7.73 19.43 -15.36
C LEU A 81 -8.33 20.10 -14.12
N GLU A 82 -7.67 19.94 -12.96
CA GLU A 82 -8.04 20.63 -11.73
C GLU A 82 -7.78 22.14 -11.84
N ASP A 83 -6.59 22.53 -12.32
CA ASP A 83 -6.22 23.95 -12.51
C ASP A 83 -7.13 24.67 -13.52
N SER A 84 -7.67 23.94 -14.51
CA SER A 84 -8.66 24.48 -15.45
C SER A 84 -10.08 24.50 -14.90
N GLY A 85 -10.31 23.99 -13.69
CA GLY A 85 -11.63 23.84 -13.07
C GLY A 85 -12.56 22.92 -13.86
N THR A 86 -12.00 22.00 -14.63
CA THR A 86 -12.75 21.11 -15.52
C THR A 86 -13.18 19.84 -14.80
N GLU A 87 -12.37 19.36 -13.87
CA GLU A 87 -12.61 18.13 -13.13
C GLU A 87 -11.96 18.23 -11.74
N GLU A 88 -12.58 17.60 -10.76
CA GLU A 88 -12.06 17.42 -9.41
C GLU A 88 -11.96 15.91 -9.20
N PHE A 89 -10.79 15.44 -8.76
CA PHE A 89 -10.53 14.01 -8.57
C PHE A 89 -10.55 13.67 -7.09
N GLU A 90 -11.22 12.58 -6.73
CA GLU A 90 -11.07 11.99 -5.41
C GLU A 90 -9.87 11.02 -5.40
N VAL A 91 -9.34 10.74 -4.21
CA VAL A 91 -8.20 9.80 -4.06
C VAL A 91 -8.49 8.42 -4.68
N TYR A 92 -9.75 7.97 -4.62
CA TYR A 92 -10.15 6.68 -5.20
C TYR A 92 -10.10 6.67 -6.74
N ASP A 93 -10.26 7.83 -7.38
CA ASP A 93 -10.14 7.97 -8.84
C ASP A 93 -8.68 7.89 -9.31
N LEU A 94 -7.74 7.95 -8.36
CA LEU A 94 -6.30 8.06 -8.58
C LEU A 94 -5.53 6.81 -8.15
N GLU A 95 -6.21 5.72 -7.80
CA GLU A 95 -5.56 4.46 -7.41
C GLU A 95 -4.73 3.89 -8.56
N ALA A 96 -3.49 3.48 -8.26
CA ALA A 96 -2.50 3.07 -9.27
C ALA A 96 -2.94 1.87 -10.13
N ASP A 97 -3.83 1.01 -9.62
CA ASP A 97 -4.34 -0.15 -10.33
C ASP A 97 -5.29 0.20 -11.47
N TYR A 98 -6.03 1.31 -11.36
CA TYR A 98 -6.99 1.77 -12.37
C TYR A 98 -6.97 3.29 -12.46
N HIS A 99 -5.91 3.82 -13.08
CA HIS A 99 -5.64 5.25 -13.07
C HIS A 99 -5.88 5.88 -14.45
N PRO A 100 -6.63 7.00 -14.53
CA PRO A 100 -7.06 7.61 -15.80
C PRO A 100 -5.90 8.00 -16.73
N SER A 101 -4.82 8.59 -16.20
CA SER A 101 -3.64 8.95 -17.00
C SER A 101 -2.41 8.03 -16.88
N LEU A 102 -2.27 7.17 -15.86
CA LEU A 102 -1.16 6.19 -15.84
C LEU A 102 -1.43 4.98 -16.73
N GLY A 103 -2.70 4.69 -17.03
CA GLY A 103 -3.11 3.48 -17.72
C GLY A 103 -3.38 2.33 -16.76
N ALA A 104 -3.62 1.14 -17.34
CA ALA A 104 -3.98 -0.05 -16.59
C ALA A 104 -3.51 -1.33 -17.28
N VAL A 105 -3.35 -2.40 -16.49
CA VAL A 105 -3.30 -3.77 -16.99
C VAL A 105 -4.64 -4.41 -16.69
N ASN A 106 -5.48 -4.52 -17.71
CA ASN A 106 -6.77 -5.20 -17.61
C ASN A 106 -6.58 -6.73 -17.55
N GLY A 107 -7.69 -7.43 -17.34
CA GLY A 107 -7.71 -8.87 -17.47
C GLY A 107 -9.12 -9.41 -17.42
N HIS A 108 -9.27 -10.64 -17.90
CA HIS A 108 -10.55 -11.34 -17.95
C HIS A 108 -10.45 -12.72 -17.31
N TRP A 109 -11.59 -13.23 -16.88
CA TRP A 109 -11.70 -14.60 -16.40
C TRP A 109 -11.90 -15.54 -17.57
N GLU A 110 -11.04 -16.53 -17.72
CA GLU A 110 -11.19 -17.62 -18.68
C GLU A 110 -11.61 -18.91 -17.98
N GLY A 111 -12.46 -19.70 -18.63
CA GLY A 111 -12.93 -21.01 -18.14
C GLY A 111 -14.34 -21.00 -17.54
N GLU A 112 -14.80 -22.17 -17.10
CA GLU A 112 -16.09 -22.33 -16.42
C GLU A 112 -15.99 -21.86 -14.96
N TRP A 113 -17.13 -21.49 -14.35
CA TRP A 113 -17.16 -20.90 -13.00
C TRP A 113 -16.42 -21.72 -11.92
N SER A 114 -16.42 -23.05 -12.03
CA SER A 114 -15.73 -23.97 -11.12
C SER A 114 -14.21 -24.08 -11.33
N ASN A 115 -13.66 -23.59 -12.44
CA ASN A 115 -12.24 -23.65 -12.78
C ASN A 115 -11.76 -22.40 -13.53
N ARG A 116 -12.35 -21.24 -13.22
CA ARG A 116 -11.97 -20.00 -13.87
C ARG A 116 -10.58 -19.56 -13.42
N SER A 117 -9.75 -19.12 -14.35
CA SER A 117 -8.46 -18.49 -14.10
C SER A 117 -8.50 -17.03 -14.56
N TYR A 118 -7.92 -16.13 -13.77
CA TYR A 118 -7.74 -14.75 -14.19
C TYR A 118 -6.54 -14.65 -15.13
N VAL A 119 -6.77 -14.11 -16.33
CA VAL A 119 -5.74 -13.87 -17.34
C VAL A 119 -5.51 -12.37 -17.41
N ARG A 120 -4.26 -11.95 -17.26
CA ARG A 120 -3.87 -10.54 -17.44
C ARG A 120 -3.65 -10.26 -18.92
N ASP A 121 -4.21 -9.15 -19.38
CA ASP A 121 -3.99 -8.59 -20.70
C ASP A 121 -2.68 -7.79 -20.76
N SER A 122 -2.39 -7.23 -21.93
CA SER A 122 -1.31 -6.26 -22.10
C SER A 122 -1.63 -4.93 -21.43
N TYR A 123 -0.60 -4.19 -21.02
CA TYR A 123 -0.74 -2.81 -20.56
C TYR A 123 -1.38 -1.92 -21.64
N GLU A 124 -2.30 -1.06 -21.19
CA GLU A 124 -2.92 -0.01 -21.99
C GLU A 124 -2.69 1.34 -21.31
N GLY A 125 -1.92 2.23 -21.95
CA GLY A 125 -1.68 3.56 -21.43
C GLY A 125 -0.49 4.26 -22.08
N PRO A 126 -0.13 5.46 -21.60
CA PRO A 126 0.86 6.30 -22.25
C PRO A 126 2.32 5.89 -21.97
N ASP A 127 2.61 5.17 -20.88
CA ASP A 127 3.97 4.86 -20.44
C ASP A 127 4.00 3.64 -19.49
N GLU A 128 4.21 2.46 -20.06
CA GLU A 128 4.26 1.19 -19.31
C GLU A 128 5.35 1.19 -18.24
N ALA A 129 6.50 1.82 -18.51
CA ALA A 129 7.60 1.86 -17.56
C ALA A 129 7.26 2.74 -16.34
N ARG A 130 6.51 3.84 -16.52
CA ARG A 130 6.00 4.64 -15.39
C ARG A 130 4.98 3.86 -14.59
N TYR A 131 4.03 3.22 -15.27
CA TYR A 131 3.05 2.37 -14.64
C TYR A 131 3.73 1.29 -13.79
N ASP A 132 4.73 0.59 -14.33
CA ASP A 132 5.48 -0.44 -13.60
C ASP A 132 6.16 0.10 -12.34
N ARG A 133 6.74 1.31 -12.39
CA ARG A 133 7.34 1.93 -11.19
C ARG A 133 6.31 2.22 -10.11
N CYS A 134 5.13 2.72 -10.48
CA CYS A 134 4.02 2.93 -9.53
C CYS A 134 3.58 1.59 -8.92
N GLN A 135 3.43 0.56 -9.74
CA GLN A 135 3.01 -0.76 -9.28
C GLN A 135 4.07 -1.47 -8.43
N ASP A 136 5.35 -1.22 -8.66
CA ASP A 136 6.43 -1.75 -7.82
C ASP A 136 6.41 -1.12 -6.43
N LEU A 137 6.14 0.19 -6.34
CA LEU A 137 5.94 0.86 -5.05
C LEU A 137 4.70 0.33 -4.34
N ASP A 138 3.57 0.22 -5.04
CA ASP A 138 2.31 -0.26 -4.48
C ASP A 138 2.47 -1.66 -3.87
N ARG A 139 3.05 -2.60 -4.64
CA ARG A 139 3.33 -3.96 -4.17
C ARG A 139 4.27 -3.98 -2.97
N ALA A 140 5.27 -3.09 -2.93
CA ALA A 140 6.18 -3.00 -1.79
C ALA A 140 5.45 -2.54 -0.53
N LEU A 141 4.66 -1.47 -0.62
CA LEU A 141 3.85 -0.94 0.49
C LEU A 141 2.87 -1.97 1.03
N GLN A 142 2.18 -2.70 0.15
CA GLN A 142 1.18 -3.70 0.51
C GLN A 142 1.75 -5.10 0.82
N SER A 143 3.08 -5.29 0.76
CA SER A 143 3.72 -6.61 0.96
C SER A 143 3.67 -7.13 2.41
N GLY A 144 3.32 -6.26 3.36
CA GLY A 144 3.47 -6.50 4.79
C GLY A 144 4.92 -6.45 5.29
N ALA A 145 5.92 -6.32 4.42
CA ALA A 145 7.33 -6.32 4.80
C ALA A 145 7.80 -4.98 5.41
N PHE A 146 6.99 -3.93 5.35
CA PHE A 146 7.35 -2.60 5.82
C PHE A 146 6.40 -2.05 6.89
N GLU A 147 5.46 -2.86 7.37
CA GLU A 147 4.39 -2.42 8.29
C GLU A 147 4.95 -1.75 9.54
N THR A 148 5.97 -2.35 10.18
CA THR A 148 6.56 -1.81 11.41
C THR A 148 7.18 -0.44 11.17
N VAL A 149 7.98 -0.30 10.10
CA VAL A 149 8.68 0.96 9.83
C VAL A 149 7.73 2.05 9.32
N LEU A 150 6.69 1.69 8.57
CA LEU A 150 5.67 2.63 8.09
C LEU A 150 4.80 3.12 9.24
N LEU A 151 4.40 2.24 10.16
CA LEU A 151 3.69 2.60 11.38
C LEU A 151 4.54 3.49 12.28
N ASP A 152 5.81 3.14 12.52
CA ASP A 152 6.72 3.94 13.37
C ASP A 152 7.02 5.32 12.77
N THR A 153 7.04 5.44 11.44
CA THR A 153 7.40 6.68 10.75
C THR A 153 6.21 7.61 10.52
N PHE A 154 5.07 7.06 10.11
CA PHE A 154 3.90 7.84 9.66
C PHE A 154 2.67 7.69 10.58
N GLY A 155 2.72 6.79 11.57
CA GLY A 155 1.66 6.60 12.56
C GLY A 155 0.50 5.73 12.07
N ASP A 156 -0.51 5.55 12.91
CA ASP A 156 -1.72 4.78 12.57
C ASP A 156 -2.84 5.73 12.14
N HIS A 157 -3.79 5.24 11.35
CA HIS A 157 -4.91 6.01 10.80
C HIS A 157 -4.47 7.30 10.11
N ALA A 158 -3.57 7.12 9.14
CA ALA A 158 -2.92 8.23 8.45
C ALA A 158 -3.08 8.13 6.93
N MET A 159 -3.35 9.27 6.32
CA MET A 159 -3.12 9.51 4.90
C MET A 159 -1.72 10.10 4.75
N VAL A 160 -0.86 9.46 3.96
CA VAL A 160 0.48 9.95 3.66
C VAL A 160 0.50 10.50 2.25
N THR A 161 1.00 11.72 2.09
CA THR A 161 1.12 12.40 0.78
C THR A 161 2.56 12.81 0.53
N VAL A 162 3.13 12.37 -0.58
CA VAL A 162 4.52 12.61 -0.98
C VAL A 162 4.57 13.56 -2.17
N ARG A 163 5.39 14.61 -2.03
CA ARG A 163 5.69 15.62 -3.05
C ARG A 163 7.18 15.83 -3.17
N LYS A 164 7.65 16.43 -4.27
CA LYS A 164 9.06 16.88 -4.41
C LYS A 164 9.51 17.78 -3.26
N ALA A 165 8.59 18.55 -2.67
CA ALA A 165 8.88 19.47 -1.57
C ALA A 165 8.98 18.80 -0.19
N GLY A 166 8.40 17.60 -0.03
CA GLY A 166 8.34 16.92 1.26
C GLY A 166 7.19 15.92 1.36
N ILE A 167 7.03 15.37 2.57
CA ILE A 167 5.99 14.39 2.91
C ILE A 167 5.05 15.04 3.93
N GLU A 168 3.75 14.93 3.70
CA GLU A 168 2.67 15.36 4.57
C GLU A 168 1.93 14.13 5.11
N VAL A 169 1.50 14.21 6.37
CA VAL A 169 0.77 13.13 7.06
C VAL A 169 -0.46 13.74 7.71
N GLU A 170 -1.63 13.23 7.33
CA GLU A 170 -2.92 13.66 7.85
C GLU A 170 -3.58 12.50 8.60
N PHE A 171 -3.75 12.68 9.91
CA PHE A 171 -4.45 11.70 10.74
C PHE A 171 -5.95 11.87 10.61
N TYR A 172 -6.67 10.75 10.51
CA TYR A 172 -8.13 10.73 10.47
C TYR A 172 -8.68 9.84 11.58
N ASP A 173 -9.80 10.25 12.17
CA ASP A 173 -10.50 9.45 13.16
C ASP A 173 -11.59 8.62 12.46
N HIS A 174 -11.77 7.38 12.88
CA HIS A 174 -12.92 6.58 12.50
C HIS A 174 -13.82 6.48 13.74
N ASP A 175 -14.85 7.33 13.80
CA ASP A 175 -15.95 7.19 14.77
C ASP A 175 -16.78 5.92 14.53
#